data_AF-A0A4Q2U2V7-F1
#
_entry.id   AF-A0A4Q2U2V7-F1
#
_cell.length_a   1.000
_cell.length_b   1.000
_cell.length_c   1.000
_cell.angle_alpha   90.00
_cell.angle_beta   90.00
_cell.angle_gamma   90.00
#
_symmetry.space_group_name_H-M   'P 1'
#
loop_
_entity.id
_entity.type
_entity.pdbx_description
1 polymer ?
#
loop_
_entity_poly.entity_id
_entity_poly.type
_entity_poly.pdbx_seq_one_letter_code
_entity_poly.pdbx_strand_id
1 'polypeptide(L)'
;MKSLTLAAALLALPSLAFAQAAPPAADGTKDVYDMSCAAFHRNADGSWNAVRPMTLQPAAGPIALKPSFKFKPGTLFAGFDLAAELDKACPH
;
A
#
# COMPACT_ATOMS: atom_id res chain seq x y z
N MET A 1 53.38 -37.57 -33.34
CA MET A 1 51.94 -37.79 -33.62
C MET A 1 51.18 -36.67 -32.94
N LYS A 2 50.42 -35.91 -33.74
CA LYS A 2 49.59 -34.76 -33.34
C LYS A 2 48.32 -35.28 -32.67
N SER A 3 47.96 -34.72 -31.52
CA SER A 3 46.59 -34.74 -31.02
C SER A 3 46.24 -33.35 -30.51
N LEU A 4 45.50 -32.61 -31.33
CA LEU A 4 44.75 -31.40 -30.98
C LEU A 4 43.43 -31.83 -30.35
N THR A 5 43.00 -31.17 -29.27
CA THR A 5 41.61 -31.00 -28.79
C THR A 5 41.71 -30.28 -27.44
N LEU A 6 40.91 -29.30 -27.00
CA LEU A 6 39.67 -28.71 -27.48
C LEU A 6 39.59 -27.32 -26.81
N ALA A 7 39.09 -26.30 -27.52
CA ALA A 7 38.78 -25.00 -26.92
C ALA A 7 37.59 -25.14 -25.95
N ALA A 8 37.75 -24.67 -24.71
CA ALA A 8 36.65 -24.52 -23.75
C ALA A 8 36.53 -23.04 -23.39
N ALA A 9 35.89 -22.27 -24.25
CA ALA A 9 35.39 -20.94 -23.93
C ALA A 9 34.01 -21.13 -23.26
N LEU A 10 33.99 -21.20 -21.93
CA LEU A 10 32.77 -21.17 -21.13
C LEU A 10 32.63 -19.77 -20.53
N LEU A 11 31.91 -18.92 -21.26
CA LEU A 11 31.28 -17.71 -20.72
C LEU A 11 30.19 -18.15 -19.74
N ALA A 12 30.41 -17.97 -18.44
CA ALA A 12 29.36 -18.10 -17.43
C ALA A 12 29.11 -16.73 -16.82
N LEU A 13 27.86 -16.29 -16.94
CA LEU A 13 27.36 -14.94 -16.68
C LEU A 13 27.48 -14.55 -15.19
N PRO A 14 27.74 -13.27 -14.86
CA PRO A 14 27.59 -12.82 -13.48
C PRO A 14 26.09 -12.81 -13.14
N SER A 15 25.69 -13.69 -12.23
CA SER A 15 24.36 -13.70 -11.64
C SER A 15 24.10 -12.36 -10.97
N LEU A 16 23.32 -11.49 -11.63
CA LEU A 16 22.75 -10.31 -10.99
C LEU A 16 21.77 -10.80 -9.92
N ALA A 17 22.28 -10.91 -8.68
CA ALA A 17 21.44 -11.00 -7.51
C ALA A 17 20.58 -9.74 -7.49
N PHE A 18 19.30 -9.87 -7.83
CA PHE A 18 18.31 -8.85 -7.51
C PHE A 18 18.34 -8.67 -6.00
N ALA A 19 18.95 -7.58 -5.54
CA ALA A 19 18.80 -7.12 -4.18
C ALA A 19 17.31 -6.78 -3.99
N GLN A 20 16.53 -7.74 -3.49
CA GLN A 20 15.23 -7.44 -2.91
C GLN A 20 15.50 -6.62 -1.65
N ALA A 21 15.35 -5.30 -1.77
CA ALA A 21 15.19 -4.45 -0.60
C ALA A 21 14.02 -5.02 0.21
N ALA A 22 14.31 -5.57 1.38
CA ALA A 22 13.28 -5.87 2.35
C ALA A 22 12.49 -4.58 2.60
N PRO A 23 11.15 -4.59 2.61
CA PRO A 23 10.41 -3.43 3.08
C PRO A 23 10.90 -3.11 4.50
N PRO A 24 11.12 -1.83 4.85
CA PRO A 24 11.51 -1.47 6.20
C PRO A 24 10.50 -2.09 7.17
N ALA A 25 11.03 -2.71 8.24
CA ALA A 25 10.23 -3.23 9.32
C ALA A 25 9.25 -2.15 9.78
N ALA A 26 7.97 -2.50 9.83
CA ALA A 26 6.92 -1.60 10.28
C ALA A 26 7.23 -1.20 11.74
N ASP A 27 7.75 0.01 11.90
CA ASP A 27 7.92 0.63 13.20
C ASP A 27 6.57 0.69 13.92
N GLY A 28 6.55 0.09 15.11
CA GLY A 28 5.60 0.21 16.22
C GLY A 28 4.21 0.74 15.92
N THR A 29 3.21 -0.07 16.27
CA THR A 29 1.79 0.28 16.51
C THR A 29 1.53 1.78 16.67
N LYS A 30 1.37 2.48 15.55
CA LYS A 30 0.61 3.71 15.47
C LYS A 30 -0.77 3.26 15.05
N ASP A 31 -1.63 3.13 16.03
CA ASP A 31 -3.05 3.05 15.78
C ASP A 31 -3.46 4.23 14.89
N VAL A 32 -4.18 3.89 13.82
CA VAL A 32 -5.13 4.74 13.09
C VAL A 32 -4.51 5.77 12.14
N TYR A 33 -4.21 5.26 10.94
CA TYR A 33 -4.12 5.90 9.63
C TYR A 33 -3.68 7.37 9.57
N ASP A 34 -2.56 7.61 8.88
CA ASP A 34 -2.27 8.92 8.27
C ASP A 34 -3.29 9.21 7.16
N MET A 35 -4.50 9.59 7.56
CA MET A 35 -5.61 9.96 6.70
C MET A 35 -5.63 11.48 6.58
N SER A 36 -5.12 11.98 5.45
CA SER A 36 -5.30 13.38 5.13
C SER A 36 -6.78 13.68 4.92
N CYS A 37 -7.39 14.49 5.80
CA CYS A 37 -8.78 14.92 5.66
C CYS A 37 -9.06 15.59 4.30
N ALA A 38 -8.07 16.25 3.71
CA ALA A 38 -8.15 16.85 2.38
C ALA A 38 -8.21 15.81 1.23
N ALA A 39 -8.11 14.51 1.51
CA ALA A 39 -8.34 13.43 0.56
C ALA A 39 -9.79 12.92 0.60
N PHE A 40 -10.61 13.40 1.54
CA PHE A 40 -12.00 12.99 1.71
C PHE A 40 -12.95 14.18 1.67
N HIS A 41 -14.19 13.90 1.28
CA HIS A 41 -15.30 14.84 1.33
C HIS A 41 -16.47 14.19 2.06
N ARG A 42 -16.98 14.87 3.10
CA ARG A 42 -18.17 14.42 3.82
C ARG A 42 -19.42 14.84 3.04
N ASN A 43 -20.30 13.90 2.79
CA ASN A 43 -21.56 14.13 2.10
C ASN A 43 -22.66 14.51 3.11
N ALA A 44 -23.74 15.13 2.62
CA ALA A 44 -24.89 15.49 3.46
C ALA A 44 -25.60 14.27 4.10
N ASP A 45 -25.49 13.08 3.50
CA ASP A 45 -26.03 11.82 4.02
C ASP A 45 -25.14 11.19 5.12
N GLY A 46 -24.05 11.85 5.53
CA GLY A 46 -23.09 11.37 6.51
C GLY A 46 -22.08 10.35 5.97
N SER A 47 -22.14 9.99 4.69
CA SER A 47 -21.10 9.18 4.05
C SER A 47 -19.88 10.01 3.67
N TRP A 48 -18.73 9.37 3.52
CA TRP A 48 -17.50 9.99 3.08
C TRP A 48 -17.08 9.48 1.70
N ASN A 49 -16.66 10.38 0.82
CA ASN A 49 -16.08 10.02 -0.47
C ASN A 49 -14.59 10.31 -0.48
N ALA A 50 -13.78 9.37 -0.99
CA ALA A 50 -12.41 9.68 -1.40
C ALA A 50 -12.45 10.58 -2.64
N VAL A 51 -11.78 11.74 -2.59
CA VAL A 51 -11.74 12.69 -3.71
C VAL A 51 -10.41 12.66 -4.47
N ARG A 52 -9.38 12.02 -3.90
CA ARG A 52 -8.06 11.82 -4.54
C ARG A 52 -7.52 10.42 -4.25
N PRO A 53 -6.59 9.91 -5.06
CA PRO A 53 -5.91 8.65 -4.77
C PRO A 53 -5.11 8.76 -3.47
N MET A 54 -5.17 7.71 -2.64
CA MET A 54 -4.34 7.60 -1.45
C MET A 54 -4.16 6.14 -1.04
N THR A 55 -3.23 5.88 -0.13
CA THR A 55 -3.05 4.56 0.48
C THR A 55 -3.38 4.68 1.96
N LEU A 56 -4.31 3.85 2.42
CA LEU A 56 -4.53 3.65 3.84
C LEU A 56 -3.50 2.65 4.37
N GLN A 57 -3.08 2.85 5.62
CA GLN A 57 -2.14 1.98 6.31
C GLN A 57 -2.80 1.27 7.52
N PRO A 58 -3.80 0.38 7.33
CA PRO A 58 -4.28 -0.47 8.41
C PRO A 58 -3.23 -1.50 8.85
N ALA A 59 -3.40 -2.05 10.05
CA ALA A 59 -2.58 -3.16 10.56
C ALA A 59 -2.60 -4.40 9.64
N ALA A 60 -3.68 -4.61 8.88
CA ALA A 60 -3.81 -5.70 7.92
C ALA A 60 -2.96 -5.53 6.64
N GLY A 61 -2.37 -4.35 6.43
CA GLY A 61 -1.54 -4.03 5.25
C GLY A 61 -2.09 -2.86 4.44
N PRO A 62 -1.28 -2.27 3.53
CA PRO A 62 -1.67 -1.09 2.77
C PRO A 62 -2.86 -1.33 1.83
N ILE A 63 -3.77 -0.36 1.76
CA ILE A 63 -4.94 -0.42 0.88
C ILE A 63 -5.01 0.84 0.03
N ALA A 64 -4.86 0.67 -1.29
CA ALA A 64 -5.01 1.76 -2.24
C ALA A 64 -6.49 2.13 -2.42
N LEU A 65 -6.82 3.39 -2.14
CA LEU A 65 -8.12 3.98 -2.43
C LEU A 65 -8.08 4.75 -3.75
N LYS A 66 -9.11 4.54 -4.55
CA LYS A 66 -9.37 5.32 -5.76
C LYS A 66 -10.36 6.44 -5.45
N PRO A 67 -10.31 7.57 -6.17
CA PRO A 67 -11.36 8.57 -6.12
C PRO A 67 -12.75 7.95 -6.37
N SER A 68 -13.78 8.55 -5.78
CA SER A 68 -15.19 8.13 -5.83
C SER A 68 -15.54 6.92 -4.98
N PHE A 69 -14.59 6.30 -4.26
CA PHE A 69 -14.94 5.33 -3.24
C PHE A 69 -15.77 6.00 -2.15
N LYS A 70 -16.94 5.43 -1.85
CA LYS A 70 -17.86 5.91 -0.83
C LYS A 70 -17.85 4.97 0.37
N PHE A 71 -17.73 5.54 1.57
CA PHE A 71 -17.73 4.85 2.85
C PHE A 71 -18.92 5.34 3.66
N LYS A 72 -19.76 4.41 4.12
CA LYS A 72 -20.96 4.72 4.92
C LYS A 72 -20.70 4.42 6.39
N PRO A 73 -21.25 5.22 7.31
CA PRO A 73 -21.24 4.89 8.74
C PRO A 73 -21.80 3.49 9.00
N GLY A 74 -21.18 2.76 9.92
CA GLY A 74 -21.54 1.40 10.30
C GLY A 74 -21.08 0.31 9.32
N THR A 75 -20.44 0.67 8.20
CA THR A 75 -19.96 -0.30 7.22
C THR A 75 -18.46 -0.54 7.39
N LEU A 76 -18.07 -1.79 7.58
CA LEU A 76 -16.67 -2.15 7.71
C LEU A 76 -15.99 -2.15 6.33
N PHE A 77 -14.92 -1.38 6.21
CA PHE A 77 -13.94 -1.46 5.15
C PHE A 77 -12.68 -2.11 5.71
N ALA A 78 -12.26 -3.25 5.17
CA ALA A 78 -11.10 -4.01 5.66
C ALA A 78 -11.12 -4.27 7.19
N GLY A 79 -12.31 -4.51 7.74
CA GLY A 79 -12.50 -4.85 9.15
C GLY A 79 -12.72 -3.67 10.10
N PHE A 80 -12.76 -2.42 9.62
CA PHE A 80 -13.01 -1.25 10.46
C PHE A 80 -13.96 -0.24 9.80
N ASP A 81 -14.63 0.58 10.61
CA ASP A 81 -15.54 1.62 10.12
C ASP A 81 -14.76 2.89 9.78
N LEU A 82 -14.32 3.00 8.52
CA LEU A 82 -13.57 4.16 8.04
C LEU A 82 -14.36 5.46 8.12
N ALA A 83 -15.68 5.43 7.95
CA ALA A 83 -16.50 6.64 8.02
C ALA A 83 -16.54 7.19 9.46
N ALA A 84 -16.67 6.31 10.46
CA ALA A 84 -16.60 6.69 11.86
C ALA A 84 -15.23 7.24 12.26
N GLU A 85 -14.14 6.69 11.72
CA GLU A 85 -12.79 7.22 11.98
C GLU A 85 -12.59 8.60 11.34
N LEU A 86 -13.11 8.83 10.13
CA LEU A 86 -13.09 10.15 9.48
C LEU A 86 -13.93 11.19 10.24
N ASP A 87 -15.10 10.82 10.75
CA ASP A 87 -15.93 11.73 11.57
C ASP A 87 -15.23 12.16 12.87
N LYS A 88 -14.36 11.31 13.45
CA LYS A 88 -13.58 11.63 14.65
C LYS A 88 -12.36 12.51 14.32
N ALA A 89 -11.66 12.19 13.23
CA ALA A 89 -10.36 12.78 12.92
C ALA A 89 -10.47 14.09 12.13
N CYS A 90 -11.54 14.27 11.34
CA CYS A 90 -11.66 15.37 10.41
C CYS A 90 -12.71 16.40 10.83
N PRO A 91 -12.38 17.71 10.75
CA PRO A 91 -13.39 18.75 10.86
C PRO A 91 -14.36 18.61 9.68
N HIS A 92 -15.65 18.73 9.97
CA HIS A 92 -16.73 18.54 9.01
C HIS A 92 -17.80 19.63 9.13
#